data_AF-A0A536YHQ0-F1
#
_entry.id   AF-A0A536YHQ0-F1
#
_cell.length_a   1.000
_cell.length_b   1.000
_cell.length_c   1.000
_cell.angle_alpha   90.00
_cell.angle_beta   90.00
_cell.angle_gamma   90.00
#
_symmetry.space_group_name_H-M   'P 1'
#
loop_
_entity.id
_entity.type
_entity.pdbx_description
1 polymer ?
#
loop_
_entity_poly.entity_id
_entity_poly.type
_entity_poly.pdbx_seq_one_letter_code
_entity_poly.pdbx_strand_id
1 'polypeptide(L)'
;MTSYPFRIINVFAEERLAGNPLAVFEDGHGLDDATMQALALQFNLSETTFILPSTRATVTPARISSVTASRDELAAMLGLVASDIGSEPLFVDTGSEQLLVPLMSVAAVRRCQPTADLLVKHGSVALPGGGSRAMAYVWAEVAPDGALAR
;
A
#
# COMPACT_ATOMS: atom_id res chain seq x y z
N MET A 1 0.98 6.61 -36.38
CA MET A 1 1.13 5.81 -35.15
C MET A 1 1.09 6.78 -33.98
N THR A 2 0.21 6.55 -33.01
CA THR A 2 0.21 7.31 -31.75
C THR A 2 1.28 6.72 -30.83
N SER A 3 2.03 7.56 -30.13
CA SER A 3 3.10 7.14 -29.22
C SER A 3 2.67 7.37 -27.79
N TYR A 4 2.79 6.36 -26.93
CA TYR A 4 2.49 6.46 -25.50
C TYR A 4 3.76 6.20 -24.69
N PRO A 5 4.34 7.21 -24.03
CA PRO A 5 5.52 7.01 -23.20
C PRO A 5 5.15 6.18 -21.96
N PHE A 6 6.03 5.27 -21.59
CA PHE A 6 5.90 4.49 -20.36
C PHE A 6 7.25 4.37 -19.65
N ARG A 7 7.20 4.08 -18.36
CA ARG A 7 8.37 3.74 -17.54
C ARG A 7 8.15 2.38 -16.90
N ILE A 8 9.21 1.59 -16.82
CA ILE A 8 9.25 0.41 -15.94
C ILE A 8 9.98 0.85 -14.68
N ILE A 9 9.28 0.81 -13.55
CA ILE A 9 9.82 1.12 -12.23
C ILE A 9 9.74 -0.13 -11.35
N ASN A 10 10.60 -0.21 -10.33
CA ASN A 10 10.46 -1.22 -9.29
C ASN A 10 9.83 -0.58 -8.05
N VAL A 11 8.66 -1.08 -7.66
CA VAL A 11 8.01 -0.68 -6.40
C VAL A 11 8.41 -1.64 -5.28
N PHE A 12 8.33 -1.18 -4.03
CA PHE A 12 8.79 -1.94 -2.85
C PHE A 12 10.28 -2.32 -2.89
N ALA A 13 11.13 -1.43 -3.42
CA ALA A 13 12.57 -1.65 -3.54
C ALA A 13 13.38 -0.46 -3.00
N GLU A 14 14.41 -0.74 -2.22
CA GLU A 14 15.45 0.24 -1.82
C GLU A 14 16.74 0.08 -2.67
N GLU A 15 16.88 -1.04 -3.37
CA GLU A 15 18.04 -1.38 -4.20
C GLU A 15 17.67 -1.52 -5.69
N ARG A 16 18.67 -1.36 -6.57
CA ARG A 16 18.49 -1.55 -8.01
C ARG A 16 18.13 -3.01 -8.30
N LEU A 17 17.14 -3.21 -9.18
CA LEU A 17 16.65 -4.54 -9.61
C LEU A 17 16.03 -5.41 -8.51
N ALA A 18 15.65 -4.84 -7.38
CA ALA A 18 14.82 -5.49 -6.35
C ALA A 18 13.34 -5.09 -6.49
N GLY A 19 12.46 -5.67 -5.66
CA GLY A 19 11.03 -5.33 -5.58
C GLY A 19 10.17 -5.91 -6.69
N ASN A 20 9.01 -5.29 -6.93
CA ASN A 20 8.05 -5.69 -7.94
C ASN A 20 8.09 -4.73 -9.15
N PRO A 21 8.37 -5.20 -10.37
CA PRO A 21 8.34 -4.35 -11.56
C PRO A 21 6.90 -3.92 -11.90
N LEU A 22 6.73 -2.64 -12.20
CA LEU A 22 5.47 -2.00 -12.57
C LEU A 22 5.68 -1.16 -13.83
N ALA A 23 4.86 -1.41 -14.86
CA ALA A 23 4.79 -0.53 -16.01
C ALA A 23 3.81 0.62 -15.73
N VAL A 24 4.25 1.86 -15.95
CA VAL A 24 3.43 3.08 -15.76
C VAL A 24 3.38 3.85 -17.06
N PHE A 25 2.17 4.02 -17.59
CA PHE A 25 1.84 4.96 -18.65
C PHE A 25 1.44 6.30 -18.03
N GLU A 26 2.27 7.32 -18.23
CA GLU A 26 2.12 8.59 -17.52
C GLU A 26 1.02 9.49 -18.11
N ASP A 27 0.64 9.21 -19.36
CA ASP A 27 -0.51 9.81 -20.02
C ASP A 27 -1.24 8.72 -20.82
N GLY A 28 -2.33 8.22 -20.24
CA GLY A 28 -3.22 7.26 -20.88
C GLY A 28 -4.39 7.90 -21.62
N HIS A 29 -4.39 9.22 -21.84
CA HIS A 29 -5.49 9.90 -22.50
C HIS A 29 -5.76 9.32 -23.90
N GLY A 30 -7.02 8.98 -24.17
CA GLY A 30 -7.46 8.43 -25.46
C GLY A 30 -7.22 6.93 -25.63
N LEU A 31 -6.64 6.24 -24.64
CA LEU A 31 -6.68 4.78 -24.57
C LEU A 31 -8.07 4.34 -24.09
N ASP A 32 -8.66 3.36 -24.77
CA ASP A 32 -9.83 2.65 -24.27
C ASP A 32 -9.41 1.44 -23.41
N ASP A 33 -10.35 0.91 -22.63
CA ASP A 33 -10.11 -0.20 -21.70
C ASP A 33 -9.54 -1.44 -22.42
N ALA A 34 -10.01 -1.72 -23.65
CA ALA A 34 -9.54 -2.84 -24.44
C ALA A 34 -8.06 -2.70 -24.82
N THR A 35 -7.64 -1.49 -25.21
CA THR A 35 -6.24 -1.19 -25.53
C THR A 35 -5.38 -1.21 -24.27
N MET A 36 -5.84 -0.64 -23.16
CA MET A 36 -5.12 -0.73 -21.87
C MET A 36 -4.90 -2.18 -21.45
N GLN A 37 -5.92 -3.03 -21.57
CA GLN A 37 -5.82 -4.46 -21.27
C GLN A 37 -4.83 -5.16 -22.19
N ALA A 38 -4.86 -4.89 -23.50
CA ALA A 38 -3.92 -5.46 -24.46
C ALA A 38 -2.46 -5.05 -24.17
N LEU A 39 -2.24 -3.79 -23.80
CA LEU A 39 -0.93 -3.28 -23.38
C LEU A 39 -0.46 -3.96 -22.09
N ALA A 40 -1.32 -4.08 -21.07
CA ALA A 40 -0.99 -4.77 -19.82
C ALA A 40 -0.59 -6.24 -20.07
N LEU A 41 -1.31 -6.95 -20.94
CA LEU A 41 -0.99 -8.31 -21.36
C LEU A 41 0.35 -8.39 -22.12
N GLN A 42 0.67 -7.38 -22.94
CA GLN A 42 1.92 -7.34 -23.69
C GLN A 42 3.15 -7.20 -22.79
N PHE A 43 3.06 -6.46 -21.68
CA PHE A 43 4.16 -6.35 -20.71
C PHE A 43 4.36 -7.62 -19.87
N ASN A 44 3.28 -8.38 -19.65
CA ASN A 44 3.30 -9.60 -18.84
C ASN A 44 3.91 -9.38 -17.43
N LEU A 45 3.59 -8.23 -16.82
CA LEU A 45 3.92 -7.89 -15.43
C LEU A 45 2.71 -8.14 -14.53
N SER A 46 2.92 -8.23 -13.22
CA SER A 46 1.82 -8.42 -12.25
C SER A 46 0.83 -7.26 -12.23
N GLU A 47 1.26 -6.05 -12.61
CA GLU A 47 0.44 -4.85 -12.66
C GLU A 47 0.91 -3.88 -13.77
N THR A 48 -0.01 -3.08 -14.31
CA THR A 48 0.27 -1.99 -15.24
C THR A 48 -0.67 -0.82 -14.91
N THR A 49 -0.11 0.37 -14.70
CA THR A 49 -0.86 1.57 -14.30
C THR A 49 -0.98 2.54 -15.47
N PHE A 50 -2.18 3.07 -15.69
CA PHE A 50 -2.44 4.14 -16.65
C PHE A 50 -2.91 5.38 -15.90
N ILE A 51 -2.16 6.49 -15.99
CA ILE A 51 -2.57 7.77 -15.43
C ILE A 51 -3.56 8.42 -16.42
N LEU A 52 -4.79 8.65 -15.95
CA LEU A 52 -5.85 9.25 -16.74
C LEU A 52 -6.22 10.62 -16.17
N PRO A 53 -6.67 11.57 -17.02
CA PRO A 53 -7.24 12.82 -16.54
C PRO A 53 -8.42 12.53 -15.60
N SER A 54 -8.31 12.98 -14.35
CA SER A 54 -9.44 12.92 -13.42
C SER A 54 -10.38 14.08 -13.69
N THR A 55 -11.66 13.78 -13.93
CA THR A 55 -12.73 14.79 -13.96
C THR A 55 -13.26 15.12 -12.56
N ARG A 56 -12.74 14.45 -11.52
CA ARG A 56 -13.15 14.61 -10.13
C ARG A 56 -11.92 14.86 -9.25
N ALA A 57 -11.70 16.11 -8.88
CA ALA A 57 -10.83 16.46 -7.74
C ALA A 57 -11.56 16.14 -6.42
N THR A 58 -12.07 14.92 -6.25
CA THR A 58 -12.64 14.52 -4.95
C THR A 58 -11.56 13.85 -4.14
N VAL A 59 -11.06 14.61 -3.16
CA VAL A 59 -10.59 14.04 -1.91
C VAL A 59 -11.83 13.37 -1.28
N THR A 60 -12.03 12.08 -1.53
CA THR A 60 -12.93 11.31 -0.66
C THR A 60 -12.31 11.39 0.74
N PRO A 61 -12.96 12.00 1.73
CA PRO A 61 -12.38 12.07 3.07
C PRO A 61 -12.21 10.65 3.59
N ALA A 62 -11.02 10.38 4.14
CA ALA A 62 -10.75 9.10 4.77
C ALA A 62 -11.71 8.90 5.95
N ARG A 63 -12.34 7.72 6.05
CA ARG A 63 -13.02 7.29 7.27
C ARG A 63 -12.00 6.63 8.18
N ILE A 64 -11.99 7.00 9.45
CA ILE A 64 -11.09 6.43 10.45
C ILE A 64 -11.88 5.70 11.52
N SER A 65 -11.39 4.55 11.96
CA SER A 65 -11.92 3.84 13.12
C SER A 65 -10.78 3.35 14.03
N SER A 66 -11.08 3.21 15.32
CA SER A 66 -10.08 2.81 16.32
C SER A 66 -9.74 1.33 16.23
N VAL A 67 -8.52 1.00 16.60
CA VAL A 67 -8.05 -0.39 16.69
C VAL A 67 -8.36 -0.93 18.08
N THR A 68 -9.00 -2.10 18.14
CA THR A 68 -9.33 -2.76 19.41
C THR A 68 -8.16 -3.55 20.00
N ALA A 69 -7.21 -3.96 19.16
CA ALA A 69 -5.99 -4.64 19.59
C ALA A 69 -5.10 -3.70 20.42
N SER A 70 -4.53 -4.23 21.50
CA SER A 70 -3.56 -3.51 22.32
C SER A 70 -2.24 -3.28 21.58
N ARG A 71 -1.41 -2.35 22.08
CA ARG A 71 -0.07 -2.11 21.53
C ARG A 71 0.80 -3.36 21.57
N ASP A 72 0.72 -4.15 22.64
CA ASP A 72 1.45 -5.42 22.76
C ASP A 72 0.99 -6.46 21.73
N GLU A 73 -0.32 -6.55 21.48
CA GLU A 73 -0.85 -7.46 20.45
C GLU A 73 -0.43 -7.04 19.04
N LEU A 74 -0.46 -5.73 18.73
CA LEU A 74 0.01 -5.21 17.45
C LEU A 74 1.52 -5.37 17.26
N ALA A 75 2.29 -5.16 18.32
CA ALA A 75 3.72 -5.41 18.31
C ALA A 75 4.02 -6.90 18.06
N ALA A 76 3.36 -7.80 18.79
CA ALA A 76 3.47 -9.24 18.58
C ALA A 76 3.07 -9.64 17.15
N MET A 77 1.99 -9.06 16.62
CA MET A 77 1.55 -9.27 15.23
C MET A 77 2.66 -8.91 14.23
N LEU A 78 3.38 -7.81 14.45
CA LEU A 78 4.41 -7.29 13.56
C LEU A 78 5.82 -7.84 13.84
N GLY A 79 5.99 -8.73 14.84
CA GLY A 79 7.31 -9.21 15.26
C GLY A 79 8.17 -8.12 15.91
N LEU A 80 7.54 -7.17 16.60
CA LEU A 80 8.14 -6.01 17.25
C LEU A 80 7.88 -6.02 18.77
N VAL A 81 8.44 -5.03 19.47
CA VAL A 81 8.11 -4.74 20.88
C VAL A 81 7.15 -3.55 20.99
N ALA A 82 6.35 -3.45 22.05
CA ALA A 82 5.33 -2.41 22.19
C ALA A 82 5.87 -0.98 22.11
N SER A 83 7.12 -0.75 22.55
CA SER A 83 7.80 0.55 22.43
C SER A 83 8.14 0.94 20.99
N ASP A 84 8.03 0.02 20.04
CA ASP A 84 8.22 0.31 18.62
C ASP A 84 6.98 0.90 17.97
N ILE A 85 5.80 0.75 18.61
CA ILE A 85 4.53 1.27 18.11
C ILE A 85 4.45 2.77 18.43
N GLY A 86 4.29 3.58 17.38
CA GLY A 86 4.31 5.03 17.44
C GLY A 86 2.99 5.66 17.88
N SER A 87 2.55 6.67 17.13
CA SER A 87 1.25 7.28 17.31
C SER A 87 0.11 6.26 17.15
N GLU A 88 -1.10 6.67 17.48
CA GLU A 88 -2.28 5.77 17.52
C GLU A 88 -2.48 5.00 16.21
N PRO A 89 -2.48 3.65 16.25
CA PRO A 89 -2.86 2.83 15.12
C PRO A 89 -4.34 3.00 14.78
N LEU A 90 -4.67 3.04 13.49
CA LEU A 90 -6.03 3.31 13.01
C LEU A 90 -6.37 2.39 11.85
N PHE A 91 -7.65 2.03 11.73
CA PHE A 91 -8.19 1.60 10.45
C PHE A 91 -8.55 2.84 9.64
N VAL A 92 -8.13 2.87 8.38
CA VAL A 92 -8.36 4.00 7.46
C VAL A 92 -8.98 3.48 6.17
N ASP A 93 -10.12 4.04 5.79
CA ASP A 93 -10.85 3.73 4.57
C ASP A 93 -10.90 4.96 3.63
N THR A 94 -10.16 4.87 2.52
CA THR A 94 -10.18 5.83 1.41
C THR A 94 -10.85 5.25 0.15
N GLY A 95 -11.66 4.20 0.30
CA GLY A 95 -12.20 3.36 -0.78
C GLY A 95 -11.86 1.87 -0.59
N SER A 96 -10.85 1.58 0.24
CA SER A 96 -10.53 0.24 0.75
C SER A 96 -9.98 0.43 2.17
N GLU A 97 -10.62 -0.18 3.16
CA GLU A 97 -10.18 -0.10 4.55
C GLU A 97 -8.86 -0.85 4.74
N GLN A 98 -7.95 -0.26 5.53
CA GLN A 98 -6.61 -0.79 5.78
C GLN A 98 -6.18 -0.46 7.21
N LEU A 99 -5.46 -1.37 7.86
CA LEU A 99 -4.84 -1.11 9.15
C LEU A 99 -3.54 -0.32 8.95
N LEU A 100 -3.44 0.82 9.60
CA LEU A 100 -2.28 1.72 9.57
C LEU A 100 -1.64 1.74 10.96
N VAL A 101 -0.38 1.31 11.05
CA VAL A 101 0.38 1.24 12.31
C VAL A 101 1.64 2.10 12.22
N PRO A 102 1.62 3.32 12.78
CA PRO A 102 2.80 4.14 12.90
C PRO A 102 3.85 3.44 13.77
N LEU A 103 5.13 3.51 13.37
CA LEU A 103 6.25 2.97 14.11
C LEU A 103 7.21 4.08 14.52
N MET A 104 7.90 3.88 15.65
CA MET A 104 8.81 4.86 16.24
C MET A 104 10.10 5.10 15.44
N SER A 105 10.45 4.20 14.51
CA SER A 105 11.71 4.34 13.76
C SER A 105 11.71 3.56 12.44
N VAL A 106 12.53 4.03 11.50
CA VAL A 106 12.85 3.35 10.24
C VAL A 106 13.40 1.94 10.49
N ALA A 107 14.20 1.77 11.56
CA ALA A 107 14.69 0.46 11.95
C ALA A 107 13.56 -0.51 12.33
N ALA A 108 12.45 -0.01 12.89
CA ALA A 108 11.28 -0.81 13.23
C ALA A 108 10.53 -1.27 11.98
N VAL A 109 10.37 -0.38 11.02
CA VAL A 109 9.80 -0.70 9.69
C VAL A 109 10.61 -1.81 9.02
N ARG A 110 11.95 -1.71 9.02
CA ARG A 110 12.83 -2.69 8.39
C ARG A 110 12.81 -4.07 9.04
N ARG A 111 12.81 -4.13 10.38
CA ARG A 111 12.80 -5.41 11.14
C ARG A 111 11.43 -6.05 11.27
N CYS A 112 10.36 -5.35 10.88
CA CYS A 112 9.00 -5.88 10.94
C CYS A 112 8.93 -7.26 10.26
N GLN A 113 8.27 -8.21 10.90
CA GLN A 113 8.07 -9.57 10.42
C GLN A 113 6.68 -10.03 10.86
N PRO A 114 5.65 -9.82 10.02
CA PRO A 114 4.28 -10.11 10.40
C PRO A 114 4.04 -11.61 10.59
N THR A 115 3.39 -11.97 11.70
CA THR A 115 2.91 -13.33 11.93
C THR A 115 1.54 -13.51 11.27
N ALA A 116 1.43 -14.46 10.32
CA ALA A 116 0.25 -14.63 9.48
C ALA A 116 -1.06 -14.75 10.29
N ASP A 117 -1.10 -15.61 11.31
CA ASP A 117 -2.31 -15.83 12.12
C ASP A 117 -2.73 -14.59 12.91
N LEU A 118 -1.76 -13.85 13.45
CA LEU A 118 -2.03 -12.60 14.16
C LEU A 118 -2.45 -11.50 13.19
N LEU A 119 -1.90 -11.47 11.98
CA LEU A 119 -2.28 -10.52 10.94
C LEU A 119 -3.73 -10.77 10.48
N VAL A 120 -4.12 -12.04 10.32
CA VAL A 120 -5.53 -12.41 10.08
C VAL A 120 -6.41 -11.99 11.24
N LYS A 121 -5.97 -12.20 12.49
CA LYS A 121 -6.77 -11.84 13.67
C LYS A 121 -6.96 -10.32 13.84
N HIS A 122 -5.92 -9.53 13.62
CA HIS A 122 -5.89 -8.12 14.01
C HIS A 122 -5.90 -7.13 12.83
N GLY A 123 -5.55 -7.57 11.62
CA GLY A 123 -5.46 -6.73 10.41
C GLY A 123 -6.40 -7.14 9.28
N SER A 124 -7.41 -7.97 9.55
CA SER A 124 -8.41 -8.35 8.56
C SER A 124 -9.44 -7.27 8.33
N VAL A 125 -9.69 -6.97 7.06
CA VAL A 125 -10.74 -6.08 6.58
C VAL A 125 -11.67 -6.81 5.63
N ALA A 126 -12.95 -6.45 5.62
CA ALA A 126 -13.92 -7.00 4.67
C ALA A 126 -13.76 -6.35 3.28
N LEU A 127 -13.88 -7.15 2.22
CA LEU A 127 -13.78 -6.64 0.85
C LEU A 127 -15.18 -6.40 0.24
N PRO A 128 -15.33 -5.36 -0.61
CA PRO A 128 -16.51 -5.22 -1.45
C PRO A 128 -16.70 -6.46 -2.32
N GLY A 129 -17.88 -7.09 -2.27
CA GLY A 129 -18.18 -8.32 -3.03
C GLY A 129 -17.91 -9.62 -2.27
N GLY A 130 -17.48 -9.56 -1.00
CA GLY A 130 -17.31 -10.71 -0.12
C GLY A 130 -15.85 -11.13 0.08
N GLY A 131 -15.60 -11.90 1.14
CA GLY A 131 -14.24 -12.28 1.56
C GLY A 131 -13.57 -11.25 2.47
N SER A 132 -12.33 -11.55 2.84
CA SER A 132 -11.51 -10.67 3.69
C SER A 132 -10.06 -10.64 3.20
N ARG A 133 -9.37 -9.54 3.50
CA ARG A 133 -7.92 -9.39 3.28
C ARG A 133 -7.27 -9.02 4.60
N ALA A 134 -6.19 -9.71 4.95
CA ALA A 134 -5.36 -9.39 6.10
C ALA A 134 -4.14 -8.59 5.64
N MET A 135 -4.05 -7.32 6.02
CA MET A 135 -2.96 -6.44 5.63
C MET A 135 -2.81 -5.28 6.63
N ALA A 136 -1.57 -4.89 6.90
CA ALA A 136 -1.26 -3.71 7.67
C ALA A 136 -0.15 -2.92 6.97
N TYR A 137 -0.28 -1.59 6.93
CA TYR A 137 0.79 -0.70 6.52
C TYR A 137 1.51 -0.18 7.76
N VAL A 138 2.84 -0.28 7.74
CA VAL A 138 3.70 0.30 8.77
C VAL A 138 4.52 1.43 8.17
N TRP A 139 4.74 2.50 8.93
CA TRP A 139 5.66 3.56 8.49
C TRP A 139 6.36 4.24 9.66
N ALA A 140 7.47 4.91 9.36
CA ALA A 140 8.16 5.81 10.27
C ALA A 140 8.78 6.99 9.51
N GLU A 141 8.84 8.15 10.15
CA GLU A 141 9.49 9.34 9.59
C GLU A 141 11.01 9.12 9.48
N VAL A 142 11.57 9.50 8.33
CA VAL A 142 13.01 9.51 8.02
C VAL A 142 13.58 10.91 8.21
N ALA A 143 12.79 11.93 7.83
CA ALA A 143 13.06 13.36 7.90
C ALA A 143 11.70 14.10 7.90
N PRO A 144 11.64 15.43 8.15
CA PRO A 144 10.37 16.17 8.22
C PRO A 144 9.44 15.98 7.01
N ASP A 145 9.99 15.73 5.82
CA ASP A 145 9.24 15.56 4.57
C ASP A 145 9.36 14.14 3.98
N GLY A 146 9.79 13.15 4.77
CA GLY A 146 10.04 11.80 4.27
C GLY A 146 9.67 10.70 5.26
N ALA A 147 9.06 9.64 4.77
CA ALA A 147 8.75 8.45 5.55
C ALA A 147 9.18 7.18 4.80
N LEU A 148 9.59 6.15 5.55
CA LEU A 148 9.72 4.79 5.03
C LEU A 148 8.43 4.04 5.40
N ALA A 149 7.79 3.44 4.41
CA ALA A 149 6.59 2.62 4.60
C ALA A 149 6.78 1.21 4.01
N ARG A 150 6.10 0.23 4.59
CA ARG A 150 6.11 -1.17 4.13
C ARG A 150 4.77 -1.84 4.39
#